data_AF-A0A956CZT8-F1
#
_entry.id   AF-A0A956CZT8-F1
#
_cell.length_a   1.000
_cell.length_b   1.000
_cell.length_c   1.000
_cell.angle_alpha   90.00
_cell.angle_beta   90.00
_cell.angle_gamma   90.00
#
_symmetry.space_group_name_H-M   'P 1'
#
loop_
_entity.id
_entity.type
_entity.pdbx_description
1 polymer ?
#
loop_
_entity_poly.entity_id
_entity_poly.type
_entity_poly.pdbx_seq_one_letter_code
_entity_poly.pdbx_strand_id
1 'polypeptide(L)'
;GLINLAVPGGHGQIFIEFGVFHFPFGRPTGSHERDVVPVDFWQLPRDEAGALRPVVYWQRDPNGYTHRVEWLFPVGTVLGEVLFLIDESGERHCFEIRVRIRELDGWRNDVFRPFPRATDLADALEHTRTERPEWVASSEIDALVAHLRDPSTLRSAQLGATHFPGAFPTIDGAEDVLPGLSDDSILREVLARTPFRSARGAVWKEQGSLRAYAPTTDAEMHVVPRDYAGGFLPVDDETCARCHRDAGRPFRDWYDNILAYGELWGEDEAFSWHPFSTGRFVDPSSGAVREFNYDNREMRPELLSSGVLVHYDRARHPATRYRAIPRDWKDYSY
;
A
#
# COMPACT_ATOMS: atom_id res chain seq x y z
N GLY A 1 -18.12 10.64 -5.50
CA GLY A 1 -17.33 11.22 -6.61
C GLY A 1 -15.97 11.66 -6.12
N LEU A 2 -15.17 10.74 -5.60
CA LEU A 2 -13.77 10.92 -5.18
C LEU A 2 -13.08 9.59 -5.49
N ILE A 3 -11.82 9.66 -5.92
CA ILE A 3 -11.00 8.58 -6.54
C ILE A 3 -11.25 8.43 -8.05
N ASN A 4 -10.79 9.43 -8.81
CA ASN A 4 -10.56 9.36 -10.26
C ASN A 4 -9.06 9.55 -10.59
N LEU A 5 -8.16 9.35 -9.62
CA LEU A 5 -6.70 9.54 -9.76
C LEU A 5 -5.89 8.23 -9.77
N ALA A 6 -6.54 7.10 -9.49
CA ALA A 6 -6.06 5.76 -9.79
C ALA A 6 -6.78 5.28 -11.05
N VAL A 7 -6.09 4.59 -11.94
CA VAL A 7 -6.61 4.31 -13.29
C VAL A 7 -6.59 2.82 -13.59
N PRO A 8 -7.58 2.34 -14.37
CA PRO A 8 -7.61 1.00 -14.93
C PRO A 8 -6.85 0.82 -16.26
N GLY A 9 -6.47 -0.43 -16.49
CA GLY A 9 -5.54 -0.89 -17.53
C GLY A 9 -4.15 -1.08 -16.90
N GLY A 10 -3.50 -2.25 -16.87
CA GLY A 10 -3.77 -3.52 -17.55
C GLY A 10 -3.97 -4.73 -16.63
N HIS A 11 -4.22 -5.86 -17.30
CA HIS A 11 -4.32 -7.22 -16.76
C HIS A 11 -5.66 -7.58 -16.09
N GLY A 12 -6.54 -8.29 -16.81
CA GLY A 12 -7.75 -8.93 -16.26
C GLY A 12 -7.50 -10.01 -15.18
N GLN A 13 -6.26 -10.11 -14.68
CA GLN A 13 -5.83 -10.93 -13.54
C GLN A 13 -5.33 -10.08 -12.35
N ILE A 14 -5.29 -8.75 -12.48
CA ILE A 14 -4.76 -7.81 -11.49
C ILE A 14 -5.86 -6.90 -10.92
N PHE A 15 -7.05 -6.84 -11.52
CA PHE A 15 -8.16 -6.02 -11.01
C PHE A 15 -9.15 -6.84 -10.17
N ILE A 16 -9.69 -6.25 -9.09
CA ILE A 16 -10.84 -6.80 -8.35
C ILE A 16 -12.11 -6.73 -9.20
N GLU A 17 -12.28 -5.62 -9.94
CA GLU A 17 -13.41 -5.36 -10.84
C GLU A 17 -12.91 -4.62 -12.09
N PHE A 18 -13.59 -4.79 -13.24
CA PHE A 18 -13.27 -4.02 -14.44
C PHE A 18 -13.31 -2.52 -14.12
N GLY A 19 -12.21 -1.81 -14.35
CA GLY A 19 -12.15 -0.38 -14.10
C GLY A 19 -11.62 0.04 -12.72
N VAL A 20 -11.39 -0.89 -11.78
CA VAL A 20 -10.95 -0.59 -10.41
C VAL A 20 -9.59 -1.22 -10.11
N PHE A 21 -8.54 -0.37 -10.08
CA PHE A 21 -7.18 -0.75 -9.70
C PHE A 21 -6.89 -0.35 -8.25
N HIS A 22 -6.53 -1.30 -7.39
CA HIS A 22 -5.80 -1.01 -6.15
C HIS A 22 -4.48 -1.79 -6.13
N PHE A 23 -3.43 -1.16 -5.63
CA PHE A 23 -2.11 -1.76 -5.48
C PHE A 23 -2.06 -2.70 -4.25
N PRO A 24 -1.24 -3.80 -4.24
CA PRO A 24 -0.28 -4.22 -5.27
C PRO A 24 -0.84 -5.07 -6.39
N PHE A 25 -1.93 -5.79 -6.15
CA PHE A 25 -2.56 -6.66 -7.13
C PHE A 25 -4.05 -6.71 -6.83
N GLY A 26 -4.76 -5.66 -7.23
CA GLY A 26 -6.18 -5.50 -6.95
C GLY A 26 -6.48 -5.16 -5.49
N ARG A 27 -5.75 -5.68 -4.50
CA ARG A 27 -6.06 -5.66 -3.06
C ARG A 27 -4.83 -5.33 -2.21
N PRO A 28 -4.99 -4.76 -1.00
CA PRO A 28 -3.89 -4.55 -0.07
C PRO A 28 -3.15 -5.85 0.25
N THR A 29 -1.81 -5.79 0.34
CA THR A 29 -1.00 -6.95 0.73
C THR A 29 -1.47 -7.52 2.06
N GLY A 30 -1.63 -8.84 2.12
CA GLY A 30 -1.88 -9.59 3.34
C GLY A 30 -3.35 -9.77 3.71
N SER A 31 -4.32 -9.20 3.00
CA SER A 31 -5.75 -9.32 3.35
C SER A 31 -6.53 -10.22 2.39
N HIS A 32 -7.53 -10.95 2.92
CA HIS A 32 -8.51 -11.70 2.13
C HIS A 32 -9.64 -10.81 1.55
N GLU A 33 -10.33 -11.34 0.54
CA GLU A 33 -11.10 -10.56 -0.43
C GLU A 33 -12.32 -9.77 0.08
N ARG A 34 -12.88 -10.13 1.25
CA ARG A 34 -14.20 -9.65 1.68
C ARG A 34 -14.17 -8.74 2.91
N ASP A 35 -13.03 -8.69 3.59
CA ASP A 35 -12.99 -8.19 4.97
C ASP A 35 -12.29 -6.82 5.07
N VAL A 36 -11.74 -6.29 3.97
CA VAL A 36 -11.00 -5.02 3.95
C VAL A 36 -11.45 -4.07 2.85
N VAL A 37 -11.67 -2.80 3.21
CA VAL A 37 -11.85 -1.68 2.29
C VAL A 37 -10.65 -0.74 2.36
N PRO A 38 -9.89 -0.59 1.27
CA PRO A 38 -8.87 0.45 1.18
C PRO A 38 -9.47 1.81 0.79
N VAL A 39 -8.90 2.88 1.35
CA VAL A 39 -9.10 4.26 0.88
C VAL A 39 -7.73 4.87 0.60
N ASP A 40 -7.43 5.05 -0.68
CA ASP A 40 -6.18 5.65 -1.13
C ASP A 40 -6.22 7.17 -1.01
N PHE A 41 -5.08 7.74 -0.63
CA PHE A 41 -4.86 9.18 -0.62
C PHE A 41 -3.45 9.52 -1.06
N TRP A 42 -3.28 10.77 -1.46
CA TRP A 42 -1.95 11.32 -1.67
C TRP A 42 -1.94 12.80 -1.35
N GLN A 43 -0.76 13.31 -1.04
CA GLN A 43 -0.53 14.70 -0.68
C GLN A 43 0.78 15.19 -1.27
N LEU A 44 0.72 16.29 -2.01
CA LEU A 44 1.90 17.02 -2.45
C LEU A 44 2.41 17.94 -1.33
N PRO A 45 3.74 18.08 -1.19
CA PRO A 45 4.32 19.00 -0.23
C PRO A 45 4.06 20.44 -0.65
N ARG A 46 4.03 21.34 0.33
CA ARG A 46 3.93 22.79 0.10
C ARG A 46 5.30 23.44 0.26
N ASP A 47 5.51 24.58 -0.40
CA ASP A 47 6.66 25.44 -0.13
C ASP A 47 6.41 26.36 1.09
N GLU A 48 7.39 27.21 1.40
CA GLU A 48 7.33 28.13 2.54
C GLU A 48 6.20 29.18 2.41
N ALA A 49 5.78 29.48 1.18
CA ALA A 49 4.66 30.37 0.89
C ALA A 49 3.30 29.63 0.89
N GLY A 50 3.30 28.31 1.14
CA GLY A 50 2.10 27.47 1.14
C GLY A 50 1.64 27.01 -0.24
N ALA A 51 2.38 27.33 -1.31
CA ALA A 51 2.06 26.86 -2.66
C ALA A 51 2.39 25.37 -2.80
N LEU A 52 1.62 24.63 -3.60
CA LEU A 52 1.88 23.23 -3.87
C LEU A 52 3.17 23.09 -4.69
N ARG A 53 3.99 22.11 -4.34
CA ARG A 53 5.09 21.65 -5.18
C ARG A 53 4.51 20.62 -6.17
N PRO A 54 4.57 20.88 -7.49
CA PRO A 54 3.92 20.02 -8.47
C PRO A 54 4.65 18.70 -8.68
N VAL A 55 3.94 17.70 -9.20
CA VAL A 55 4.59 16.60 -9.95
C VAL A 55 5.15 17.19 -11.23
N VAL A 56 6.40 16.84 -11.56
CA VAL A 56 7.05 17.30 -12.80
C VAL A 56 7.07 16.17 -13.81
N TYR A 57 6.87 16.48 -15.09
CA TYR A 57 6.98 15.50 -16.18
C TYR A 57 7.81 16.02 -17.33
N TRP A 58 8.35 15.11 -18.13
CA TRP A 58 9.05 15.42 -19.39
C TRP A 58 8.92 14.26 -20.36
N GLN A 59 9.11 14.56 -21.65
CA GLN A 59 9.25 13.53 -22.66
C GLN A 59 10.71 13.08 -22.71
N ARG A 60 10.97 11.80 -22.44
CA ARG A 60 12.32 11.22 -22.45
C ARG A 60 12.89 11.10 -23.86
N ASP A 61 12.10 10.52 -24.76
CA ASP A 61 12.48 10.35 -26.16
C ASP A 61 11.58 11.24 -27.04
N PRO A 62 12.12 12.31 -27.64
CA PRO A 62 11.37 13.13 -28.59
C PRO A 62 11.36 12.53 -30.01
N ASN A 63 12.02 11.38 -30.23
CA ASN A 63 11.98 10.73 -31.53
C ASN A 63 10.56 10.17 -31.78
N GLY A 64 10.08 10.23 -33.02
CA GLY A 64 8.69 9.89 -33.36
C GLY A 64 8.31 8.41 -33.24
N TYR A 65 9.13 7.59 -32.58
CA TYR A 65 8.94 6.16 -32.43
C TYR A 65 8.69 5.72 -30.98
N THR A 66 9.16 6.48 -29.98
CA THR A 66 8.88 6.22 -28.56
C THR A 66 8.41 7.51 -27.87
N HIS A 67 7.11 7.63 -27.56
CA HIS A 67 6.55 8.79 -26.85
C HIS A 67 6.64 8.62 -25.32
N ARG A 68 7.80 8.15 -24.81
CA ARG A 68 7.97 7.89 -23.38
C ARG A 68 7.90 9.20 -22.60
N VAL A 69 6.91 9.28 -21.71
CA VAL A 69 6.79 10.35 -20.73
C VAL A 69 7.16 9.83 -19.36
N GLU A 70 8.09 10.53 -18.71
CA GLU A 70 8.50 10.26 -17.34
C GLU A 70 7.99 11.37 -16.42
N TRP A 71 7.82 11.06 -15.14
CA TRP A 71 7.45 12.03 -14.12
C TRP A 71 8.16 11.76 -12.79
N LEU A 72 8.25 12.79 -11.95
CA LEU A 72 8.85 12.70 -10.60
C LEU A 72 7.98 13.40 -9.58
N PHE A 73 7.86 12.76 -8.42
CA PHE A 73 7.28 13.39 -7.26
C PHE A 73 8.33 14.30 -6.58
N PRO A 74 7.92 15.48 -6.07
CA PRO A 74 8.80 16.27 -5.21
C PRO A 74 9.07 15.54 -3.89
N VAL A 75 10.26 15.76 -3.32
CA VAL A 75 10.59 15.36 -1.95
C VAL A 75 9.54 15.91 -0.98
N GLY A 76 8.98 15.00 -0.16
CA GLY A 76 7.90 15.27 0.79
C GLY A 76 6.51 14.87 0.31
N THR A 77 6.36 14.38 -0.93
CA THR A 77 5.10 13.75 -1.36
C THR A 77 4.77 12.57 -0.48
N VAL A 78 3.50 12.44 -0.09
CA VAL A 78 2.97 11.29 0.63
C VAL A 78 1.99 10.57 -0.28
N LEU A 79 2.19 9.27 -0.46
CA LEU A 79 1.18 8.35 -0.97
C LEU A 79 0.75 7.49 0.21
N GLY A 80 -0.54 7.15 0.33
CA GLY A 80 -0.96 6.27 1.40
C GLY A 80 -2.31 5.61 1.17
N GLU A 81 -2.58 4.61 1.98
CA GLU A 81 -3.83 3.89 2.04
C GLU A 81 -4.30 3.77 3.48
N VAL A 82 -5.59 3.97 3.71
CA VAL A 82 -6.26 3.70 4.98
C VAL A 82 -7.07 2.42 4.81
N LEU A 83 -6.79 1.41 5.64
CA LEU A 83 -7.41 0.10 5.56
C LEU A 83 -8.46 -0.05 6.66
N PHE A 84 -9.67 -0.37 6.24
CA PHE A 84 -10.82 -0.55 7.12
C PHE A 84 -11.29 -2.00 7.11
N LEU A 85 -11.59 -2.55 8.28
CA LEU A 85 -12.43 -3.73 8.44
C LEU A 85 -13.88 -3.34 8.21
N ILE A 86 -14.70 -4.26 7.68
CA ILE A 86 -16.16 -4.10 7.65
C ILE A 86 -16.76 -5.11 8.62
N ASP A 87 -17.54 -4.64 9.59
CA ASP A 87 -18.27 -5.53 10.49
C ASP A 87 -19.61 -6.01 9.88
N GLU A 88 -20.30 -6.93 10.56
CA GLU A 88 -21.59 -7.47 10.13
C GLU A 88 -22.67 -6.40 9.86
N SER A 89 -22.55 -5.21 10.47
CA SER A 89 -23.48 -4.10 10.27
C SER A 89 -23.13 -3.22 9.06
N GLY A 90 -21.95 -3.43 8.47
CA GLY A 90 -21.39 -2.61 7.41
C GLY A 90 -20.58 -1.40 7.91
N GLU A 91 -20.35 -1.29 9.23
CA GLU A 91 -19.53 -0.23 9.80
C GLU A 91 -18.05 -0.47 9.51
N ARG A 92 -17.31 0.62 9.29
CA ARG A 92 -15.89 0.59 8.92
C ARG A 92 -14.99 0.89 10.10
N HIS A 93 -14.11 -0.03 10.44
CA HIS A 93 -13.15 0.10 11.55
C HIS A 93 -11.73 0.20 10.99
N CYS A 94 -11.09 1.37 11.12
CA CYS A 94 -9.71 1.54 10.66
C CYS A 94 -8.77 0.68 11.50
N PHE A 95 -7.96 -0.16 10.87
CA PHE A 95 -7.00 -1.01 11.57
C PHE A 95 -5.54 -0.75 11.17
N GLU A 96 -5.33 -0.19 9.97
CA GLU A 96 -3.98 0.04 9.45
C GLU A 96 -3.95 1.23 8.49
N ILE A 97 -2.91 2.07 8.60
CA ILE A 97 -2.64 3.14 7.63
C ILE A 97 -1.24 2.89 7.08
N ARG A 98 -1.09 2.81 5.78
CA ARG A 98 0.22 2.66 5.14
C ARG A 98 0.56 3.94 4.41
N VAL A 99 1.82 4.37 4.51
CA VAL A 99 2.31 5.54 3.80
C VAL A 99 3.65 5.29 3.16
N ARG A 100 3.89 6.00 2.06
CA ARG A 100 5.17 6.12 1.38
C ARG A 100 5.45 7.60 1.24
N ILE A 101 6.59 8.03 1.76
CA ILE A 101 7.00 9.43 1.77
C ILE A 101 8.22 9.58 0.87
N ARG A 102 8.12 10.44 -0.15
CA ARG A 102 9.20 10.67 -1.11
C ARG A 102 10.37 11.35 -0.40
N GLU A 103 11.48 10.64 -0.30
CA GLU A 103 12.80 11.17 0.10
C GLU A 103 13.65 11.40 -1.13
N LEU A 104 14.85 11.97 -1.04
CA LEU A 104 15.60 12.38 -2.24
C LEU A 104 15.98 11.21 -3.16
N ASP A 105 16.42 10.10 -2.58
CA ASP A 105 16.98 8.94 -3.30
C ASP A 105 16.09 7.68 -3.16
N GLY A 106 14.85 7.83 -2.70
CA GLY A 106 13.92 6.72 -2.52
C GLY A 106 12.60 7.10 -1.86
N TRP A 107 11.89 6.11 -1.37
CA TRP A 107 10.67 6.27 -0.58
C TRP A 107 10.87 5.71 0.82
N ARG A 108 10.51 6.50 1.83
CA ARG A 108 10.38 6.04 3.21
C ARG A 108 9.00 5.48 3.43
N ASN A 109 8.91 4.20 3.76
CA ASN A 109 7.66 3.47 3.98
C ASN A 109 7.36 3.39 5.48
N ASP A 110 6.09 3.50 5.84
CA ASP A 110 5.65 3.34 7.21
C ASP A 110 4.26 2.70 7.22
N VAL A 111 4.00 1.96 8.29
CA VAL A 111 2.69 1.37 8.57
C VAL A 111 2.34 1.83 9.97
N PHE A 112 1.20 2.47 10.12
CA PHE A 112 0.66 2.87 11.40
C PHE A 112 -0.45 1.90 11.81
N ARG A 113 -0.38 1.43 13.05
CA ARG A 113 -1.39 0.56 13.67
C ARG A 113 -1.72 1.09 15.06
N PRO A 114 -2.92 0.82 15.59
CA PRO A 114 -3.22 1.11 16.99
C PRO A 114 -2.28 0.34 17.95
N PHE A 115 -1.96 -0.90 17.57
CA PHE A 115 -1.13 -1.82 18.35
C PHE A 115 0.07 -2.33 17.53
N PRO A 116 1.21 -1.63 17.54
CA PRO A 116 2.43 -2.13 16.92
C PRO A 116 2.96 -3.44 17.52
N ARG A 117 2.68 -3.72 18.82
CA ARG A 117 3.11 -4.93 19.54
C ARG A 117 1.95 -5.66 20.20
N ALA A 118 2.09 -6.96 20.43
CA ALA A 118 1.10 -7.78 21.14
C ALA A 118 0.81 -7.23 22.55
N THR A 119 1.84 -6.75 23.25
CA THR A 119 1.69 -6.11 24.55
C THR A 119 0.90 -4.80 24.49
N ASP A 120 0.98 -4.05 23.38
CA ASP A 120 0.18 -2.82 23.23
C ASP A 120 -1.32 -3.13 23.22
N LEU A 121 -1.74 -4.23 22.58
CA LEU A 121 -3.14 -4.67 22.60
C LEU A 121 -3.54 -5.20 23.97
N ALA A 122 -2.68 -5.97 24.62
CA ALA A 122 -2.95 -6.49 25.96
C ALA A 122 -3.17 -5.35 26.98
N ASP A 123 -2.28 -4.35 26.95
CA ASP A 123 -2.36 -3.18 27.84
C ASP A 123 -3.61 -2.35 27.54
N ALA A 124 -4.00 -2.20 26.27
CA ALA A 124 -5.22 -1.50 25.88
C ALA A 124 -6.50 -2.22 26.36
N LEU A 125 -6.57 -3.55 26.19
CA LEU A 125 -7.69 -4.36 26.69
C LEU A 125 -7.83 -4.27 28.21
N GLU A 126 -6.72 -4.42 28.94
CA GLU A 126 -6.71 -4.29 30.40
C GLU A 126 -7.14 -2.89 30.85
N HIS A 127 -6.65 -1.84 30.18
CA HIS A 127 -7.02 -0.47 30.48
C HIS A 127 -8.52 -0.21 30.24
N THR A 128 -9.04 -0.52 29.05
CA THR A 128 -10.45 -0.30 28.73
C THR A 128 -11.38 -1.11 29.63
N ARG A 129 -10.97 -2.33 30.03
CA ARG A 129 -11.71 -3.14 31.01
C ARG A 129 -11.89 -2.45 32.36
N THR A 130 -10.95 -1.62 32.81
CA THR A 130 -11.12 -0.87 34.09
C THR A 130 -12.25 0.16 34.03
N GLU A 131 -12.66 0.57 32.84
CA GLU A 131 -13.70 1.57 32.59
C GLU A 131 -15.06 0.95 32.21
N ARG A 132 -15.08 -0.37 31.95
CA ARG A 132 -16.25 -1.15 31.50
C ARG A 132 -16.54 -2.28 32.50
N PRO A 133 -17.35 -2.02 33.55
CA PRO A 133 -17.65 -3.01 34.60
C PRO A 133 -18.15 -4.36 34.08
N GLU A 134 -18.91 -4.36 32.98
CA GLU A 134 -19.42 -5.54 32.29
C GLU A 134 -18.31 -6.45 31.70
N TRP A 135 -17.12 -5.91 31.46
CA TRP A 135 -15.97 -6.64 30.91
C TRP A 135 -15.03 -7.18 31.99
N VAL A 136 -15.15 -6.71 33.24
CA VAL A 136 -14.24 -7.06 34.33
C VAL A 136 -14.17 -8.57 34.57
N ALA A 137 -15.30 -9.27 34.41
CA ALA A 137 -15.40 -10.71 34.62
C ALA A 137 -15.29 -11.54 33.32
N SER A 138 -14.88 -10.93 32.20
CA SER A 138 -14.80 -11.65 30.92
C SER A 138 -13.56 -12.57 30.87
N SER A 139 -13.80 -13.88 30.92
CA SER A 139 -12.74 -14.88 30.78
C SER A 139 -12.13 -14.92 29.38
N GLU A 140 -12.84 -14.41 28.36
CA GLU A 140 -12.32 -14.30 26.99
C GLU A 140 -11.28 -13.18 26.88
N ILE A 141 -11.49 -12.05 27.57
CA ILE A 141 -10.47 -10.99 27.67
C ILE A 141 -9.23 -11.53 28.39
N ASP A 142 -9.41 -12.28 29.50
CA ASP A 142 -8.28 -12.89 30.21
C ASP A 142 -7.50 -13.86 29.31
N ALA A 143 -8.19 -14.68 28.52
CA ALA A 143 -7.56 -15.61 27.58
C ALA A 143 -6.80 -14.88 26.46
N LEU A 144 -7.39 -13.82 25.88
CA LEU A 144 -6.74 -13.02 24.84
C LEU A 144 -5.52 -12.28 25.40
N VAL A 145 -5.61 -11.67 26.59
CA VAL A 145 -4.48 -11.00 27.25
C VAL A 145 -3.36 -12.00 27.57
N ALA A 146 -3.70 -13.19 28.11
CA ALA A 146 -2.73 -14.23 28.37
C ALA A 146 -2.03 -14.69 27.08
N HIS A 147 -2.80 -14.90 26.00
CA HIS A 147 -2.27 -15.20 24.68
C HIS A 147 -1.30 -14.12 24.22
N LEU A 148 -1.70 -12.85 24.22
CA LEU A 148 -0.88 -11.72 23.76
C LEU A 148 0.43 -11.57 24.53
N ARG A 149 0.44 -11.89 25.83
CA ARG A 149 1.62 -11.82 26.69
C ARG A 149 2.52 -13.06 26.60
N ASP A 150 2.04 -14.18 26.08
CA ASP A 150 2.81 -15.42 25.96
C ASP A 150 3.50 -15.53 24.58
N PRO A 151 4.84 -15.36 24.49
CA PRO A 151 5.56 -15.51 23.22
C PRO A 151 5.47 -16.93 22.65
N SER A 152 5.14 -17.95 23.46
CA SER A 152 5.05 -19.33 23.02
C SER A 152 3.82 -19.65 22.15
N THR A 153 2.91 -18.70 21.98
CA THR A 153 1.78 -18.84 21.06
C THR A 153 2.17 -18.71 19.59
N LEU A 154 3.39 -18.22 19.30
CA LEU A 154 3.89 -18.11 17.93
C LEU A 154 4.06 -19.48 17.28
N ARG A 155 3.58 -19.60 16.04
CA ARG A 155 3.73 -20.80 15.23
C ARG A 155 4.61 -20.48 14.03
N SER A 156 5.55 -21.36 13.70
CA SER A 156 6.30 -21.22 12.45
C SER A 156 5.38 -21.41 11.26
N ALA A 157 5.52 -20.55 10.26
CA ALA A 157 4.71 -20.56 9.05
C ALA A 157 5.53 -20.06 7.85
N GLN A 158 4.96 -20.18 6.66
CA GLN A 158 5.58 -19.72 5.42
C GLN A 158 4.58 -18.94 4.57
N LEU A 159 5.03 -17.86 3.94
CA LEU A 159 4.28 -17.09 2.96
C LEU A 159 4.88 -17.29 1.57
N GLY A 160 4.09 -17.78 0.62
CA GLY A 160 4.50 -17.97 -0.77
C GLY A 160 3.51 -17.34 -1.74
N ALA A 161 3.97 -17.01 -2.95
CA ALA A 161 3.11 -16.50 -4.00
C ALA A 161 2.13 -17.59 -4.50
N THR A 162 0.83 -17.30 -4.46
CA THR A 162 -0.23 -18.25 -4.84
C THR A 162 -0.57 -18.20 -6.34
N HIS A 163 -0.58 -17.00 -6.93
CA HIS A 163 -1.00 -16.79 -8.33
C HIS A 163 0.16 -16.74 -9.32
N PHE A 164 1.36 -16.40 -8.85
CA PHE A 164 2.58 -16.36 -9.67
C PHE A 164 3.71 -17.10 -8.94
N PRO A 165 3.68 -18.45 -8.91
CA PRO A 165 4.73 -19.23 -8.26
C PRO A 165 6.12 -18.86 -8.79
N GLY A 166 7.05 -18.54 -7.89
CA GLY A 166 8.42 -18.13 -8.25
C GLY A 166 8.61 -16.63 -8.52
N ALA A 167 7.54 -15.83 -8.63
CA ALA A 167 7.67 -14.37 -8.72
C ALA A 167 8.24 -13.76 -7.43
N PHE A 168 7.90 -14.36 -6.29
CA PHE A 168 8.49 -14.03 -5.00
C PHE A 168 9.03 -15.30 -4.34
N PRO A 169 10.22 -15.25 -3.70
CA PRO A 169 10.69 -16.35 -2.89
C PRO A 169 9.74 -16.58 -1.72
N THR A 170 9.60 -17.84 -1.31
CA THR A 170 8.89 -18.18 -0.07
C THR A 170 9.59 -17.50 1.11
N ILE A 171 8.80 -16.89 1.99
CA ILE A 171 9.25 -16.19 3.19
C ILE A 171 8.96 -17.09 4.39
N ASP A 172 10.01 -17.52 5.08
CA ASP A 172 9.89 -18.15 6.40
C ASP A 172 9.55 -17.09 7.45
N GLY A 173 8.58 -17.39 8.31
CA GLY A 173 8.17 -16.46 9.35
C GLY A 173 7.41 -17.16 10.48
N ALA A 174 6.59 -16.37 11.17
CA ALA A 174 5.71 -16.87 12.21
C ALA A 174 4.35 -16.18 12.17
N GLU A 175 3.34 -16.89 12.66
CA GLU A 175 1.98 -16.40 12.85
C GLU A 175 1.65 -16.37 14.34
N ASP A 176 0.95 -15.30 14.74
CA ASP A 176 0.26 -15.21 16.03
C ASP A 176 -1.24 -15.20 15.76
N VAL A 177 -1.86 -16.37 15.78
CA VAL A 177 -3.31 -16.52 15.52
C VAL A 177 -4.06 -16.14 16.79
N LEU A 178 -4.66 -14.96 16.81
CA LEU A 178 -5.37 -14.44 17.98
C LEU A 178 -6.70 -15.16 18.18
N PRO A 179 -7.04 -15.55 19.43
CA PRO A 179 -8.37 -16.04 19.73
C PRO A 179 -9.40 -14.94 19.50
N GLY A 180 -10.55 -15.31 18.95
CA GLY A 180 -11.71 -14.43 18.81
C GLY A 180 -12.39 -14.16 20.16
N LEU A 181 -13.25 -13.15 20.20
CA LEU A 181 -14.15 -12.85 21.32
C LEU A 181 -15.59 -13.09 20.88
N SER A 182 -16.47 -13.45 21.81
CA SER A 182 -17.91 -13.57 21.53
C SER A 182 -18.61 -12.21 21.44
N ASP A 183 -18.04 -11.19 22.09
CA ASP A 183 -18.51 -9.81 22.04
C ASP A 183 -17.52 -8.93 21.28
N ASP A 184 -17.77 -8.75 19.99
CA ASP A 184 -16.95 -7.91 19.11
C ASP A 184 -16.92 -6.43 19.51
N SER A 185 -17.89 -5.95 20.31
CA SER A 185 -17.95 -4.55 20.72
C SER A 185 -16.71 -4.15 21.51
N ILE A 186 -16.09 -5.11 22.20
CA ILE A 186 -14.80 -4.94 22.89
C ILE A 186 -13.72 -4.50 21.91
N LEU A 187 -13.54 -5.23 20.80
CA LEU A 187 -12.48 -4.97 19.83
C LEU A 187 -12.77 -3.69 19.03
N ARG A 188 -14.04 -3.43 18.71
CA ARG A 188 -14.47 -2.18 18.06
C ARG A 188 -14.15 -0.96 18.92
N GLU A 189 -14.46 -1.01 20.22
CA GLU A 189 -14.16 0.09 21.13
C GLU A 189 -12.65 0.29 21.29
N VAL A 190 -11.89 -0.79 21.47
CA VAL A 190 -10.43 -0.73 21.64
C VAL A 190 -9.75 -0.17 20.39
N LEU A 191 -10.19 -0.54 19.19
CA LEU A 191 -9.75 0.06 17.92
C LEU A 191 -10.10 1.54 17.83
N ALA A 192 -11.34 1.92 18.13
CA ALA A 192 -11.83 3.30 17.99
C ALA A 192 -11.13 4.29 18.94
N ARG A 193 -10.68 3.81 20.11
CA ARG A 193 -10.08 4.65 21.15
C ARG A 193 -8.56 4.72 21.10
N THR A 194 -7.90 3.79 20.43
CA THR A 194 -6.44 3.68 20.47
C THR A 194 -5.79 4.51 19.36
N PRO A 195 -4.90 5.47 19.69
CA PRO A 195 -4.16 6.22 18.68
C PRO A 195 -3.22 5.34 17.85
N PHE A 196 -3.17 5.62 16.56
CA PHE A 196 -2.25 4.98 15.63
C PHE A 196 -0.80 5.39 15.92
N ARG A 197 0.10 4.40 15.92
CA ARG A 197 1.54 4.57 16.10
C ARG A 197 2.28 3.87 14.97
N SER A 198 3.46 4.39 14.62
CA SER A 198 4.32 3.74 13.63
C SER A 198 4.70 2.34 14.12
N ALA A 199 4.50 1.36 13.24
CA ALA A 199 4.93 -0.01 13.39
C ALA A 199 6.27 -0.27 12.66
N ARG A 200 6.89 0.77 12.09
CA ARG A 200 8.20 0.66 11.43
C ARG A 200 9.26 0.15 12.42
N GLY A 201 9.89 -0.97 12.06
CA GLY A 201 10.87 -1.65 12.90
C GLY A 201 10.29 -2.29 14.18
N ALA A 202 8.98 -2.21 14.41
CA ALA A 202 8.34 -2.93 15.51
C ALA A 202 8.13 -4.40 15.11
N VAL A 203 8.39 -5.30 16.05
CA VAL A 203 8.03 -6.71 15.96
C VAL A 203 6.77 -6.89 16.79
N TRP A 204 5.70 -7.42 16.19
CA TRP A 204 4.44 -7.67 16.90
C TRP A 204 4.68 -8.58 18.08
N LYS A 205 5.37 -9.70 17.83
CA LYS A 205 5.73 -10.70 18.82
C LYS A 205 6.93 -11.52 18.35
N GLU A 206 7.77 -11.96 19.29
CA GLU A 206 8.94 -12.80 18.99
C GLU A 206 9.16 -13.90 20.02
N GLN A 207 9.71 -15.03 19.54
CA GLN A 207 10.14 -16.16 20.37
C GLN A 207 11.34 -16.85 19.72
N GLY A 208 12.54 -16.68 20.30
CA GLY A 208 13.76 -17.22 19.71
C GLY A 208 14.01 -16.62 18.32
N SER A 209 14.00 -17.46 17.28
CA SER A 209 14.13 -17.02 15.88
C SER A 209 12.80 -16.67 15.21
N LEU A 210 11.67 -17.00 15.83
CA LEU A 210 10.34 -16.71 15.29
C LEU A 210 9.98 -15.23 15.51
N ARG A 211 9.55 -14.56 14.46
CA ARG A 211 9.08 -13.18 14.48
C ARG A 211 7.80 -13.06 13.66
N ALA A 212 6.81 -12.44 14.26
CA ALA A 212 5.62 -11.95 13.57
C ALA A 212 5.63 -10.42 13.63
N TYR A 213 5.25 -9.76 12.54
CA TYR A 213 5.20 -8.30 12.43
C TYR A 213 3.78 -7.73 12.56
N ALA A 214 2.77 -8.60 12.61
CA ALA A 214 1.36 -8.33 12.86
C ALA A 214 0.70 -9.65 13.33
N PRO A 215 -0.45 -9.61 14.02
CA PRO A 215 -1.23 -10.80 14.28
C PRO A 215 -1.97 -11.28 13.02
N THR A 216 -2.53 -12.49 13.12
CA THR A 216 -3.60 -12.99 12.24
C THR A 216 -4.75 -13.50 13.11
N THR A 217 -5.86 -13.90 12.50
CA THR A 217 -7.01 -14.47 13.21
C THR A 217 -7.89 -15.29 12.26
N ASP A 218 -8.64 -16.23 12.82
CA ASP A 218 -9.72 -16.94 12.13
C ASP A 218 -11.10 -16.30 12.39
N ALA A 219 -11.18 -15.31 13.30
CA ALA A 219 -12.41 -14.63 13.67
C ALA A 219 -12.90 -13.70 12.56
N GLU A 220 -14.21 -13.49 12.47
CA GLU A 220 -14.81 -12.59 11.49
C GLU A 220 -14.48 -11.11 11.79
N MET A 221 -14.46 -10.73 13.07
CA MET A 221 -14.05 -9.41 13.52
C MET A 221 -12.88 -9.50 14.52
N HIS A 222 -11.83 -8.72 14.27
CA HIS A 222 -10.70 -8.58 15.19
C HIS A 222 -9.97 -7.24 14.98
N VAL A 223 -8.79 -7.05 15.58
CA VAL A 223 -7.94 -5.85 15.33
C VAL A 223 -7.21 -5.89 13.99
N VAL A 224 -7.31 -7.00 13.26
CA VAL A 224 -6.80 -7.25 11.91
C VAL A 224 -7.83 -8.10 11.16
N PRO A 225 -7.83 -8.14 9.82
CA PRO A 225 -8.74 -8.99 9.08
C PRO A 225 -8.41 -10.47 9.32
N ARG A 226 -9.39 -11.33 9.04
CA ARG A 226 -9.18 -12.77 8.99
C ARG A 226 -8.06 -13.12 8.00
N ASP A 227 -7.26 -14.13 8.37
CA ASP A 227 -6.16 -14.66 7.57
C ASP A 227 -5.13 -13.57 7.17
N TYR A 228 -4.89 -12.58 8.05
CA TYR A 228 -4.00 -11.47 7.76
C TYR A 228 -2.52 -11.90 7.66
N ALA A 229 -1.98 -11.94 6.44
CA ALA A 229 -0.59 -12.28 6.17
C ALA A 229 0.39 -11.09 6.33
N GLY A 230 -0.05 -9.96 6.91
CA GLY A 230 0.85 -8.86 7.27
C GLY A 230 1.91 -9.27 8.30
N GLY A 231 1.70 -10.39 9.00
CA GLY A 231 2.63 -10.95 9.98
C GLY A 231 4.00 -11.36 9.43
N PHE A 232 4.09 -11.67 8.13
CA PHE A 232 5.33 -12.16 7.50
C PHE A 232 6.27 -11.06 7.03
N LEU A 233 5.79 -9.82 6.93
CA LEU A 233 6.50 -8.74 6.25
C LEU A 233 6.94 -7.69 7.27
N PRO A 234 8.25 -7.50 7.49
CA PRO A 234 8.71 -6.38 8.30
C PRO A 234 8.28 -5.06 7.69
N VAL A 235 7.92 -4.10 8.55
CA VAL A 235 7.63 -2.74 8.14
C VAL A 235 8.96 -1.99 8.02
N ASP A 236 9.57 -2.09 6.85
CA ASP A 236 10.81 -1.38 6.49
C ASP A 236 10.86 -1.03 4.99
N ASP A 237 11.84 -0.20 4.61
CA ASP A 237 11.97 0.26 3.24
C ASP A 237 12.37 -0.85 2.27
N GLU A 238 13.16 -1.83 2.74
CA GLU A 238 13.63 -2.91 1.89
C GLU A 238 12.47 -3.80 1.44
N THR A 239 11.64 -4.21 2.39
CA THR A 239 10.50 -5.11 2.15
C THR A 239 9.47 -4.44 1.24
N CYS A 240 9.14 -3.18 1.47
CA CYS A 240 8.23 -2.44 0.61
C CYS A 240 8.83 -2.16 -0.77
N ALA A 241 10.13 -1.83 -0.87
CA ALA A 241 10.78 -1.56 -2.14
C ALA A 241 10.85 -2.80 -3.05
N ARG A 242 10.82 -4.03 -2.51
CA ARG A 242 10.84 -5.27 -3.32
C ARG A 242 9.74 -5.31 -4.38
N CYS A 243 8.52 -4.86 -4.04
CA CYS A 243 7.42 -4.81 -5.01
C CYS A 243 7.40 -3.50 -5.82
N HIS A 244 8.05 -2.44 -5.33
CA HIS A 244 7.97 -1.09 -5.90
C HIS A 244 9.11 -0.72 -6.85
N ARG A 245 10.27 -1.34 -6.70
CA ARG A 245 11.52 -0.94 -7.37
C ARG A 245 11.49 -1.03 -8.89
N ASP A 246 10.57 -1.80 -9.44
CA ASP A 246 10.49 -2.07 -10.88
C ASP A 246 9.45 -1.18 -11.58
N ALA A 247 8.81 -0.23 -10.88
CA ALA A 247 7.85 0.69 -11.51
C ALA A 247 8.52 1.54 -12.59
N GLY A 248 7.94 1.57 -13.79
CA GLY A 248 8.54 2.22 -14.96
C GLY A 248 9.56 1.35 -15.72
N ARG A 249 9.78 0.09 -15.31
CA ARG A 249 10.69 -0.83 -16.00
C ARG A 249 10.05 -1.39 -17.28
N PRO A 250 10.71 -1.36 -18.44
CA PRO A 250 10.16 -1.91 -19.69
C PRO A 250 9.71 -3.38 -19.57
N PHE A 251 8.54 -3.74 -20.12
CA PHE A 251 8.03 -5.12 -20.04
C PHE A 251 8.93 -6.16 -20.71
N ARG A 252 9.66 -5.77 -21.75
CA ARG A 252 10.63 -6.64 -22.45
C ARG A 252 11.69 -7.22 -21.51
N ASP A 253 11.99 -6.53 -20.40
CA ASP A 253 13.01 -6.96 -19.45
C ASP A 253 12.56 -8.19 -18.61
N TRP A 254 11.26 -8.49 -18.61
CA TRP A 254 10.68 -9.64 -17.90
C TRP A 254 10.37 -10.81 -18.82
N TYR A 255 10.21 -10.54 -20.11
CA TYR A 255 9.78 -11.52 -21.10
C TYR A 255 10.53 -11.27 -22.41
N ASP A 256 11.61 -12.03 -22.62
CA ASP A 256 12.51 -11.93 -23.77
C ASP A 256 11.80 -12.05 -25.14
N ASN A 257 10.61 -12.65 -25.16
CA ASN A 257 9.79 -12.88 -26.32
C ASN A 257 8.67 -11.84 -26.53
N ILE A 258 8.55 -10.85 -25.64
CA ILE A 258 7.54 -9.80 -25.72
C ILE A 258 8.16 -8.52 -26.31
N LEU A 259 7.92 -8.30 -27.60
CA LEU A 259 8.09 -7.01 -28.29
C LEU A 259 6.95 -6.02 -27.94
N ALA A 260 6.47 -6.03 -26.69
CA ALA A 260 5.46 -5.06 -26.26
C ALA A 260 6.14 -3.71 -26.03
N TYR A 261 5.59 -2.69 -26.68
CA TYR A 261 5.82 -1.30 -26.33
C TYR A 261 5.15 -1.04 -24.97
N GLY A 262 5.90 -0.49 -24.01
CA GLY A 262 5.36 -0.08 -22.71
C GLY A 262 6.27 -0.37 -21.52
N GLU A 263 6.04 0.37 -20.44
CA GLU A 263 6.65 0.15 -19.13
C GLU A 263 5.70 -0.63 -18.22
N LEU A 264 6.26 -1.40 -17.28
CA LEU A 264 5.55 -1.74 -16.04
C LEU A 264 5.02 -0.43 -15.47
N TRP A 265 3.73 -0.40 -15.14
CA TRP A 265 2.97 0.81 -14.85
C TRP A 265 3.65 1.75 -13.84
N GLY A 266 3.23 3.01 -13.80
CA GLY A 266 3.81 3.96 -12.87
C GLY A 266 5.21 4.46 -13.25
N GLU A 267 5.72 5.39 -12.45
CA GLU A 267 7.07 5.94 -12.56
C GLU A 267 7.49 6.41 -11.16
N ASP A 268 8.79 6.63 -10.97
CA ASP A 268 9.32 7.05 -9.66
C ASP A 268 8.93 6.07 -8.53
N GLU A 269 8.87 4.76 -8.84
CA GLU A 269 8.48 3.67 -7.92
C GLU A 269 7.05 3.73 -7.38
N ALA A 270 6.18 4.48 -8.04
CA ALA A 270 4.77 4.61 -7.68
C ALA A 270 3.87 4.15 -8.83
N PHE A 271 3.15 3.05 -8.59
CA PHE A 271 2.17 2.48 -9.53
C PHE A 271 0.74 2.98 -9.32
N SER A 272 0.44 3.53 -8.13
CA SER A 272 -0.91 3.89 -7.70
C SER A 272 -1.41 5.23 -8.26
N TRP A 273 -0.61 5.90 -9.07
CA TRP A 273 -0.94 7.20 -9.65
C TRP A 273 -0.28 7.39 -11.01
N HIS A 274 -0.95 8.09 -11.93
CA HIS A 274 -0.33 8.56 -13.16
C HIS A 274 -0.98 9.86 -13.70
N PRO A 275 -0.29 10.60 -14.58
CA PRO A 275 -0.73 11.93 -15.01
C PRO A 275 -1.62 11.95 -16.27
N PHE A 276 -2.05 10.79 -16.75
CA PHE A 276 -2.67 10.62 -18.08
C PHE A 276 -4.19 10.53 -18.03
N SER A 277 -4.84 11.06 -19.06
CA SER A 277 -6.27 10.94 -19.31
C SER A 277 -6.59 9.50 -19.72
N THR A 278 -7.60 8.91 -19.10
CA THR A 278 -7.94 7.49 -19.28
C THR A 278 -8.85 7.24 -20.48
N GLY A 279 -9.62 8.24 -20.90
CA GLY A 279 -10.67 8.09 -21.93
C GLY A 279 -10.18 7.64 -23.31
N ARG A 280 -8.85 7.67 -23.55
CA ARG A 280 -8.19 7.20 -24.76
C ARG A 280 -7.89 5.70 -24.75
N PHE A 281 -7.79 5.08 -23.56
CA PHE A 281 -7.42 3.67 -23.42
C PHE A 281 -8.32 2.87 -22.46
N VAL A 282 -9.33 3.51 -21.89
CA VAL A 282 -10.33 2.88 -21.01
C VAL A 282 -11.73 3.31 -21.47
N ASP A 283 -12.61 2.35 -21.62
CA ASP A 283 -14.03 2.59 -21.76
C ASP A 283 -14.64 3.11 -20.45
N PRO A 284 -15.15 4.35 -20.41
CA PRO A 284 -15.77 4.88 -19.20
C PRO A 284 -17.06 4.15 -18.81
N SER A 285 -17.71 3.43 -19.73
CA SER A 285 -18.96 2.71 -19.47
C SER A 285 -18.77 1.29 -18.95
N SER A 286 -17.64 0.65 -19.27
CA SER A 286 -17.38 -0.75 -18.90
C SER A 286 -16.09 -0.97 -18.12
N GLY A 287 -15.22 0.05 -18.01
CA GLY A 287 -13.89 -0.09 -17.43
C GLY A 287 -12.92 -0.94 -18.28
N ALA A 288 -13.35 -1.41 -19.45
CA ALA A 288 -12.55 -2.24 -20.33
C ALA A 288 -11.43 -1.43 -21.02
N VAL A 289 -10.25 -2.03 -21.15
CA VAL A 289 -9.14 -1.46 -21.90
C VAL A 289 -9.48 -1.43 -23.39
N ARG A 290 -9.23 -0.30 -24.06
CA ARG A 290 -9.40 -0.13 -25.51
C ARG A 290 -8.11 0.46 -26.09
N GLU A 291 -7.75 0.06 -27.31
CA GLU A 291 -6.73 0.78 -28.13
C GLU A 291 -5.36 1.05 -27.45
N PHE A 292 -4.86 0.13 -26.61
CA PHE A 292 -3.57 0.30 -25.91
C PHE A 292 -2.32 0.24 -26.82
N ASN A 293 -2.50 -0.10 -28.09
CA ASN A 293 -1.39 -0.40 -29.01
C ASN A 293 -0.72 0.84 -29.62
N TYR A 294 -1.28 2.04 -29.41
CA TYR A 294 -0.69 3.31 -29.84
C TYR A 294 -0.49 4.20 -28.61
N ASP A 295 0.70 4.81 -28.48
CA ASP A 295 0.96 5.76 -27.41
C ASP A 295 0.15 7.06 -27.66
N ASN A 296 -1.10 7.02 -27.20
CA ASN A 296 -2.10 8.07 -27.30
C ASN A 296 -2.34 8.74 -25.93
N ARG A 297 -1.38 8.58 -25.01
CA ARG A 297 -1.43 9.10 -23.65
C ARG A 297 -1.41 10.63 -23.70
N GLU A 298 -2.47 11.23 -23.19
CA GLU A 298 -2.58 12.69 -23.04
C GLU A 298 -2.49 13.06 -21.57
N MET A 299 -1.79 14.14 -21.23
CA MET A 299 -1.81 14.66 -19.88
C MET A 299 -3.20 15.14 -19.48
N ARG A 300 -3.56 14.92 -18.22
CA ARG A 300 -4.84 15.35 -17.65
C ARG A 300 -4.94 16.88 -17.61
N PRO A 301 -5.84 17.50 -18.38
CA PRO A 301 -5.94 18.96 -18.43
C PRO A 301 -6.19 19.59 -17.06
N GLU A 302 -6.96 18.93 -16.21
CA GLU A 302 -7.29 19.41 -14.86
C GLU A 302 -6.08 19.40 -13.91
N LEU A 303 -5.13 18.47 -14.08
CA LEU A 303 -3.89 18.45 -13.28
C LEU A 303 -2.93 19.56 -13.75
N LEU A 304 -2.90 19.82 -15.06
CA LEU A 304 -2.13 20.92 -15.64
C LEU A 304 -2.69 22.28 -15.19
N SER A 305 -4.00 22.49 -15.32
CA SER A 305 -4.64 23.77 -15.01
C SER A 305 -4.61 24.11 -13.52
N SER A 306 -4.58 23.10 -12.64
CA SER A 306 -4.48 23.28 -11.19
C SER A 306 -3.05 23.46 -10.69
N GLY A 307 -2.05 23.29 -11.55
CA GLY A 307 -0.64 23.31 -11.15
C GLY A 307 -0.23 22.11 -10.28
N VAL A 308 -1.02 21.04 -10.26
CA VAL A 308 -0.64 19.75 -9.63
C VAL A 308 0.42 19.04 -10.49
N LEU A 309 0.37 19.25 -11.80
CA LEU A 309 1.29 18.70 -12.79
C LEU A 309 1.89 19.84 -13.63
N VAL A 310 3.22 19.86 -13.79
CA VAL A 310 3.89 20.86 -14.66
C VAL A 310 5.01 20.22 -15.47
N HIS A 311 5.37 20.85 -16.59
CA HIS A 311 6.54 20.43 -17.35
C HIS A 311 7.81 20.69 -16.53
N TYR A 312 8.77 19.76 -16.57
CA TYR A 312 10.05 19.89 -15.90
C TYR A 312 10.84 21.09 -16.46
N ASP A 313 11.52 21.79 -15.55
CA ASP A 313 12.33 22.97 -15.82
C ASP A 313 13.42 23.00 -14.76
N ARG A 314 14.67 22.80 -15.18
CA ARG A 314 15.82 22.69 -14.27
C ARG A 314 16.02 23.94 -13.40
N ALA A 315 15.65 25.13 -13.89
CA ALA A 315 15.79 26.38 -13.13
C ALA A 315 14.74 26.47 -12.00
N ARG A 316 13.57 25.85 -12.18
CA ARG A 316 12.45 25.88 -11.22
C ARG A 316 12.37 24.63 -10.35
N HIS A 317 12.95 23.52 -10.81
CA HIS A 317 12.84 22.20 -10.20
C HIS A 317 14.24 21.65 -9.84
N PRO A 318 14.86 22.19 -8.78
CA PRO A 318 16.23 21.84 -8.43
C PRO A 318 16.35 20.39 -7.97
N ALA A 319 17.51 19.79 -8.24
CA ALA A 319 17.83 18.40 -7.90
C ALA A 319 17.90 18.10 -6.39
N THR A 320 17.77 19.11 -5.53
CA THR A 320 17.59 18.95 -4.08
C THR A 320 16.16 18.61 -3.68
N ARG A 321 15.21 18.69 -4.63
CA ARG A 321 13.78 18.45 -4.44
C ARG A 321 13.18 17.54 -5.49
N TYR A 322 13.75 17.52 -6.69
CA TYR A 322 13.32 16.69 -7.82
C TYR A 322 14.53 15.93 -8.34
N ARG A 323 14.69 14.69 -7.91
CA ARG A 323 15.80 13.82 -8.32
C ARG A 323 15.25 12.45 -8.65
N ALA A 324 15.55 11.94 -9.84
CA ALA A 324 15.19 10.56 -10.18
C ALA A 324 15.84 9.56 -9.21
N ILE A 325 15.05 8.57 -8.75
CA ILE A 325 15.60 7.47 -7.95
C ILE A 325 16.53 6.64 -8.85
N PRO A 326 17.81 6.45 -8.47
CA PRO A 326 18.75 5.70 -9.27
C PRO A 326 18.33 4.23 -9.43
N ARG A 327 18.25 3.77 -10.67
CA ARG A 327 17.98 2.36 -11.02
C ARG A 327 18.83 1.95 -12.21
N ASP A 328 19.35 0.73 -12.14
CA ASP A 328 20.20 0.11 -13.16
C ASP A 328 19.49 -0.05 -14.51
N TRP A 329 18.17 -0.18 -14.49
CA TRP A 329 17.34 -0.26 -15.70
C TRP A 329 16.86 1.11 -16.25
N LYS A 330 17.15 2.24 -15.59
CA LYS A 330 16.67 3.56 -16.06
C LYS A 330 17.51 4.17 -17.18
N ASP A 331 18.75 3.77 -17.38
CA ASP A 331 19.67 4.44 -18.33
C ASP A 331 19.85 3.72 -19.68
N TYR A 332 18.86 2.93 -20.13
CA TYR A 332 18.91 2.39 -21.49
C TYR A 332 18.91 3.52 -22.52
N SER A 333 19.97 3.59 -23.32
CA SER A 333 19.96 4.26 -24.63
C SER A 333 19.29 3.33 -25.63
N TYR A 334 18.20 3.79 -26.24
CA TYR A 334 17.56 3.10 -27.36
C TYR A 334 18.36 3.24 -28.65
#